data_AF-A0A1M6LUB4-F1
#
_entry.id   AF-A0A1M6LUB4-F1
#
_cell.length_a   1.000
_cell.length_b   1.000
_cell.length_c   1.000
_cell.angle_alpha   90.00
_cell.angle_beta   90.00
_cell.angle_gamma   90.00
#
_symmetry.space_group_name_H-M   'P 1'
#
loop_
_entity.id
_entity.type
_entity.pdbx_description
1 polymer ?
#
loop_
_entity_poly.entity_id
_entity_poly.type
_entity_poly.pdbx_seq_one_letter_code
_entity_poly.pdbx_strand_id
1 'polypeptide(L)'
;MKRLLISGEGVTDCGVQEFGTQDWLEGPVQAYIRDILVDEDIEIISISKRDVFKSRRSKKQKKASSKLSGHADKAFKLCLKAESLNIDHVLCYVDSDFDRSAKTKELSIRRSFENNYTEIQAGYSAYSDDRDENSIPVVPATMIESWLLGDPDSFLSLFGSYPSNPTLPSKPEYLWGQDNNPDSDYPKNVLKRVLDQFDQEPNRELFNEIASSSSIGHLRENCPLSFERFYKDLTRIIKI
;
A
#
# COMPACT_ATOMS: atom_id res chain seq x y z
N MET A 1 10.97 -11.83 17.12
CA MET A 1 11.07 -10.93 15.96
C MET A 1 10.52 -11.59 14.71
N LYS A 2 9.38 -11.12 14.21
CA LYS A 2 8.77 -11.53 12.93
C LYS A 2 9.30 -10.63 11.82
N ARG A 3 9.70 -11.20 10.70
CA ARG A 3 10.37 -10.49 9.61
C ARG A 3 9.42 -10.33 8.43
N LEU A 4 9.14 -9.09 8.06
CA LEU A 4 8.20 -8.70 7.03
C LEU A 4 8.99 -8.14 5.84
N LEU A 5 8.83 -8.72 4.65
CA LEU A 5 9.39 -8.14 3.41
C LEU A 5 8.31 -7.37 2.67
N ILE A 6 8.53 -6.09 2.42
CA ILE A 6 7.62 -5.24 1.66
C ILE A 6 8.25 -4.74 0.36
N SER A 7 7.46 -4.70 -0.71
CA SER A 7 7.85 -4.05 -1.97
C SER A 7 6.67 -3.36 -2.66
N GLY A 8 6.84 -2.07 -2.96
CA GLY A 8 5.84 -1.23 -3.62
C GLY A 8 6.19 -0.77 -5.02
N GLU A 9 5.50 0.26 -5.50
CA GLU A 9 5.65 0.81 -6.85
C GLU A 9 6.26 2.21 -6.84
N GLY A 10 5.81 3.08 -5.93
CA GLY A 10 6.26 4.46 -5.80
C GLY A 10 7.14 4.72 -4.58
N VAL A 11 7.92 5.80 -4.67
CA VAL A 11 8.77 6.33 -3.60
C VAL A 11 7.93 6.83 -2.42
N THR A 12 6.70 7.28 -2.69
CA THR A 12 5.77 7.87 -1.72
C THR A 12 4.98 6.84 -0.92
N ASP A 13 5.02 5.56 -1.27
CA ASP A 13 4.12 4.55 -0.67
C ASP A 13 4.89 3.63 0.27
N CYS A 14 5.91 2.95 -0.28
CA CYS A 14 6.79 2.05 0.47
C CYS A 14 8.19 2.63 0.65
N GLY A 15 8.45 3.86 0.21
CA GLY A 15 9.77 4.46 0.34
C GLY A 15 10.75 4.12 -0.77
N VAL A 16 12.02 4.48 -0.55
CA VAL A 16 13.09 4.33 -1.53
C VAL A 16 14.43 4.04 -0.84
N GLN A 17 15.30 3.29 -1.51
CA GLN A 17 16.68 3.15 -1.07
C GLN A 17 17.41 4.48 -1.27
N GLU A 18 18.07 4.98 -0.23
CA GLU A 18 18.88 6.18 -0.34
C GLU A 18 20.07 5.95 -1.29
N PHE A 19 20.34 6.94 -2.14
CA PHE A 19 21.32 6.78 -3.20
C PHE A 19 22.74 6.61 -2.61
N GLY A 20 23.37 5.48 -2.95
CA GLY A 20 24.73 5.19 -2.52
C GLY A 20 24.84 4.55 -1.13
N THR A 21 23.72 4.32 -0.43
CA THR A 21 23.69 3.65 0.88
C THR A 21 22.89 2.35 0.83
N GLN A 22 22.89 1.60 1.93
CA GLN A 22 21.97 0.47 2.13
C GLN A 22 20.72 0.89 2.91
N ASP A 23 20.60 2.17 3.23
CA ASP A 23 19.54 2.69 4.09
C ASP A 23 18.26 2.86 3.28
N TRP A 24 17.14 2.55 3.92
CA TRP A 24 15.83 2.66 3.32
C TRP A 24 15.06 3.82 3.93
N LEU A 25 14.69 4.77 3.08
CA LEU A 25 13.84 5.89 3.42
C LEU A 25 12.39 5.47 3.30
N GLU A 26 11.74 5.16 4.42
CA GLU A 26 10.43 4.50 4.46
C GLU A 26 9.27 5.34 3.94
N GLY A 27 8.19 4.65 3.57
CA GLY A 27 6.93 5.29 3.22
C GLY A 27 5.86 5.11 4.31
N PRO A 28 4.67 5.69 4.10
CA PRO A 28 3.54 5.62 5.02
C PRO A 28 3.08 4.19 5.32
N VAL A 29 3.27 3.23 4.40
CA VAL A 29 2.82 1.84 4.64
C VAL A 29 3.55 1.24 5.85
N GLN A 30 4.84 1.53 6.03
CA GLN A 30 5.60 1.07 7.18
C GLN A 30 5.11 1.68 8.49
N ALA A 31 4.72 2.97 8.48
CA ALA A 31 4.11 3.62 9.65
C ALA A 31 2.80 2.90 10.06
N TYR A 32 1.90 2.64 9.10
CA TYR A 32 0.67 1.90 9.37
C TYR A 32 0.91 0.49 9.91
N ILE A 33 1.89 -0.24 9.36
CA ILE A 33 2.23 -1.58 9.84
C ILE A 33 2.65 -1.53 11.31
N ARG A 34 3.53 -0.59 11.68
CA ARG A 34 4.02 -0.46 13.06
C ARG A 34 2.92 -0.09 14.04
N ASP A 35 2.02 0.80 13.65
CA ASP A 35 0.93 1.22 14.53
C ASP A 35 -0.09 0.09 14.73
N ILE A 36 -0.47 -0.62 13.65
CA ILE A 36 -1.34 -1.79 13.75
C ILE A 36 -0.71 -2.90 14.60
N LEU A 37 0.60 -3.08 14.51
CA LEU A 37 1.37 -4.14 15.18
C LEU A 37 2.20 -3.63 16.36
N VAL A 38 1.75 -2.57 17.05
CA VAL A 38 2.53 -1.89 18.10
C VAL A 38 3.04 -2.81 19.23
N ASP A 39 2.30 -3.88 19.53
CA ASP A 39 2.66 -4.86 20.57
C ASP A 39 3.50 -6.05 20.05
N GLU A 40 3.80 -6.09 18.75
CA GLU A 40 4.54 -7.18 18.11
C GLU A 40 6.01 -6.79 17.89
N ASP A 41 6.91 -7.72 18.18
CA ASP A 41 8.33 -7.58 17.83
C ASP A 41 8.52 -7.89 16.34
N ILE A 42 8.60 -6.85 15.51
CA ILE A 42 8.70 -6.94 14.03
C ILE A 42 9.95 -6.27 13.47
N GLU A 43 10.49 -6.85 12.39
CA GLU A 43 11.50 -6.25 11.52
C GLU A 43 10.89 -6.07 10.13
N ILE A 44 10.80 -4.83 9.64
CA ILE A 44 10.33 -4.53 8.28
C ILE A 44 11.55 -4.36 7.37
N ILE A 45 11.63 -5.20 6.34
CA ILE A 45 12.65 -5.14 5.30
C ILE A 45 11.98 -4.67 4.03
N SER A 46 12.46 -3.56 3.48
CA SER A 46 11.92 -2.98 2.26
C SER A 46 12.85 -3.27 1.08
N ILE A 47 12.28 -3.53 -0.10
CA ILE A 47 13.06 -3.81 -1.30
C ILE A 47 12.47 -3.13 -2.54
N SER A 48 13.36 -2.62 -3.40
CA SER A 48 12.96 -2.00 -4.66
C SER A 48 12.32 -3.00 -5.61
N LYS A 49 11.33 -2.55 -6.39
CA LYS A 49 10.74 -3.33 -7.50
C LYS A 49 11.84 -3.91 -8.40
N ARG A 50 12.87 -3.12 -8.70
CA ARG A 50 14.01 -3.56 -9.54
C ARG A 50 14.71 -4.78 -8.97
N ASP A 51 14.93 -4.84 -7.66
CA ASP A 51 15.63 -5.95 -7.03
C ASP A 51 14.75 -7.20 -6.90
N VAL A 52 13.44 -7.04 -6.74
CA VAL A 52 12.47 -8.15 -6.86
C VAL A 52 12.62 -8.84 -8.22
N PHE A 53 12.73 -8.06 -9.30
CA PHE A 53 12.87 -8.58 -10.67
C PHE A 53 14.24 -9.17 -11.00
N LYS A 54 15.28 -8.99 -10.16
CA LYS A 54 16.59 -9.65 -10.31
C LYS A 54 16.58 -11.12 -9.85
N SER A 55 15.52 -11.55 -9.15
CA SER A 55 15.41 -12.90 -8.60
C SER A 55 15.47 -13.96 -9.70
N ARG A 56 16.45 -14.87 -9.60
CA ARG A 56 16.64 -15.97 -10.55
C ARG A 56 15.72 -17.12 -10.20
N ARG A 57 15.07 -17.70 -11.22
CA ARG A 57 14.18 -18.85 -11.08
C ARG A 57 14.89 -20.15 -11.43
N SER A 58 14.73 -21.16 -10.58
CA SER A 58 15.03 -22.55 -10.90
C SER A 58 14.10 -23.07 -12.01
N LYS A 59 14.42 -24.22 -12.62
CA LYS A 59 13.56 -24.83 -13.64
C LYS A 59 12.14 -25.13 -13.13
N LYS A 60 12.01 -25.62 -11.88
CA LYS A 60 10.73 -25.89 -11.24
C LYS A 60 9.91 -24.60 -11.06
N GLN A 61 10.55 -23.54 -10.57
CA GLN A 61 9.92 -22.24 -10.36
C GLN A 61 9.46 -21.60 -11.68
N LYS A 62 10.23 -21.75 -12.78
CA LYS A 62 9.79 -21.28 -14.11
C LYS A 62 8.52 -21.99 -14.59
N LYS A 63 8.38 -23.28 -14.30
CA LYS A 63 7.17 -24.04 -14.64
C LYS A 63 5.98 -23.57 -13.81
N ALA A 64 6.15 -23.41 -12.51
CA ALA A 64 5.12 -22.91 -11.59
C ALA A 64 4.64 -21.50 -11.97
N SER A 65 5.58 -20.60 -12.29
CA SER A 65 5.27 -19.22 -12.65
C SER A 65 4.93 -19.01 -14.14
N SER A 66 4.79 -20.08 -14.94
CA SER A 66 4.74 -19.97 -16.41
C SER A 66 3.50 -19.25 -16.95
N LYS A 67 2.41 -19.25 -16.19
CA LYS A 67 1.14 -18.58 -16.51
C LYS A 67 0.94 -17.27 -15.75
N LEU A 68 1.88 -16.90 -14.87
CA LEU A 68 1.78 -15.68 -14.09
C LEU A 68 2.22 -14.49 -14.94
N SER A 69 1.49 -13.40 -14.80
CA SER A 69 1.79 -12.10 -15.40
C SER A 69 1.52 -11.01 -14.36
N GLY A 70 1.77 -9.75 -14.74
CA GLY A 70 1.37 -8.59 -13.94
C GLY A 70 1.80 -8.67 -12.47
N HIS A 71 0.83 -8.43 -11.58
CA HIS A 71 1.07 -8.40 -10.13
C HIS A 71 1.31 -9.81 -9.55
N ALA A 72 0.79 -10.87 -10.18
CA ALA A 72 1.04 -12.25 -9.75
C ALA A 72 2.51 -12.63 -9.93
N ASP A 73 3.12 -12.23 -11.05
CA ASP A 73 4.54 -12.48 -11.33
C ASP A 73 5.46 -11.71 -10.37
N LYS A 74 5.06 -10.48 -10.00
CA LYS A 74 5.73 -9.66 -8.98
C LYS A 74 5.67 -10.33 -7.61
N ALA A 75 4.47 -10.72 -7.16
CA ALA A 75 4.25 -11.39 -5.88
C ALA A 75 5.04 -12.69 -5.77
N PHE A 76 5.01 -13.55 -6.79
CA PHE A 76 5.81 -14.77 -6.84
C PHE A 76 7.32 -14.52 -6.73
N LYS A 77 7.84 -13.47 -7.40
CA LYS A 77 9.25 -13.08 -7.28
C LYS A 77 9.59 -12.53 -5.92
N LEU A 78 8.66 -11.84 -5.27
CA LEU A 78 8.84 -11.36 -3.91
C LEU A 78 8.95 -12.54 -2.94
N CYS A 79 8.16 -13.59 -3.10
CA CYS A 79 8.31 -14.84 -2.33
C CYS A 79 9.68 -15.51 -2.53
N LEU A 80 10.22 -15.54 -3.76
CA LEU A 80 11.59 -16.03 -4.00
C LEU A 80 12.64 -15.23 -3.24
N LYS A 81 12.45 -13.91 -3.18
CA LYS A 81 13.36 -13.03 -2.44
C LYS A 81 13.23 -13.27 -0.94
N ALA A 82 12.00 -13.41 -0.44
CA ALA A 82 11.68 -13.70 0.95
C ALA A 82 12.33 -15.01 1.42
N GLU A 83 12.29 -16.07 0.61
CA GLU A 83 12.99 -17.34 0.87
C GLU A 83 14.50 -17.12 1.01
N SER A 84 15.12 -16.37 0.09
CA SER A 84 16.57 -16.10 0.14
C SER A 84 17.02 -15.26 1.34
N LEU A 85 16.09 -14.54 1.96
CA LEU A 85 16.33 -13.64 3.08
C LEU A 85 15.84 -14.21 4.41
N ASN A 86 15.29 -15.42 4.45
CA ASN A 86 14.62 -16.02 5.62
C ASN A 86 13.57 -15.08 6.23
N ILE A 87 12.59 -14.70 5.41
CA ILE A 87 11.47 -13.81 5.77
C ILE A 87 10.20 -14.61 6.05
N ASP A 88 9.51 -14.25 7.12
CA ASP A 88 8.27 -14.88 7.58
C ASP A 88 7.08 -14.45 6.72
N HIS A 89 6.88 -13.13 6.57
CA HIS A 89 5.70 -12.56 5.90
C HIS A 89 6.06 -11.70 4.69
N VAL A 90 5.26 -11.77 3.64
CA VAL A 90 5.48 -11.01 2.40
C VAL A 90 4.34 -10.05 2.16
N LEU A 91 4.66 -8.77 1.93
CA LEU A 91 3.72 -7.70 1.63
C LEU A 91 4.00 -7.16 0.22
N CYS A 92 3.08 -7.40 -0.71
CA CYS A 92 3.18 -6.89 -2.08
C CYS A 92 2.26 -5.68 -2.22
N TYR A 93 2.86 -4.49 -2.31
CA TYR A 93 2.12 -3.26 -2.51
C TYR A 93 1.91 -2.97 -4.00
N VAL A 94 0.69 -2.59 -4.36
CA VAL A 94 0.25 -2.23 -5.71
C VAL A 94 -0.82 -1.14 -5.65
N ASP A 95 -0.65 -0.07 -6.41
CA ASP A 95 -1.71 0.92 -6.65
C ASP A 95 -2.83 0.31 -7.50
N SER A 96 -4.07 0.74 -7.30
CA SER A 96 -5.20 0.25 -8.08
C SER A 96 -5.59 1.21 -9.20
N ASP A 97 -5.18 0.91 -10.43
CA ASP A 97 -5.64 1.64 -11.62
C ASP A 97 -7.11 1.34 -11.90
N PHE A 98 -7.89 2.36 -12.25
CA PHE A 98 -9.32 2.14 -12.50
C PHE A 98 -9.66 1.65 -13.90
N ASP A 99 -10.71 0.83 -13.98
CA ASP A 99 -11.31 0.41 -15.24
C ASP A 99 -12.17 1.55 -15.83
N ARG A 100 -11.67 2.15 -16.91
CA ARG A 100 -12.38 3.20 -17.66
C ARG A 100 -13.66 2.71 -18.37
N SER A 101 -13.89 1.40 -18.46
CA SER A 101 -15.06 0.79 -19.12
C SER A 101 -16.23 0.50 -18.18
N ALA A 102 -16.06 0.74 -16.87
CA ALA A 102 -17.08 0.45 -15.87
C ALA A 102 -18.32 1.36 -15.98
N LYS A 103 -19.49 0.80 -15.63
CA LYS A 103 -20.78 1.52 -15.66
C LYS A 103 -20.88 2.64 -14.61
N THR A 104 -20.22 2.47 -13.46
CA THR A 104 -20.17 3.46 -12.39
C THR A 104 -18.76 3.54 -11.79
N LYS A 105 -18.44 4.69 -11.21
CA LYS A 105 -17.15 4.96 -10.56
C LYS A 105 -16.88 3.95 -9.44
N GLU A 106 -17.80 3.85 -8.47
CA GLU A 106 -17.66 2.93 -7.33
C GLU A 106 -17.49 1.46 -7.76
N LEU A 107 -18.23 1.00 -8.76
CA LEU A 107 -18.09 -0.37 -9.27
C LEU A 107 -16.71 -0.58 -9.93
N SER A 108 -16.19 0.43 -10.63
CA SER A 108 -14.84 0.40 -11.22
C SER A 108 -13.77 0.23 -10.15
N ILE A 109 -13.84 1.05 -9.09
CA ILE A 109 -12.88 1.06 -7.99
C ILE A 109 -12.89 -0.29 -7.28
N ARG A 110 -14.07 -0.81 -6.92
CA ARG A 110 -14.20 -2.12 -6.26
C ARG A 110 -13.65 -3.25 -7.14
N ARG A 111 -13.95 -3.25 -8.45
CA ARG A 111 -13.43 -4.26 -9.36
C ARG A 111 -11.91 -4.19 -9.51
N SER A 112 -11.36 -3.00 -9.63
CA SER A 112 -9.91 -2.81 -9.71
C SER A 112 -9.22 -3.33 -8.46
N PHE A 113 -9.71 -2.93 -7.28
CA PHE A 113 -9.22 -3.43 -5.99
C PHE A 113 -9.24 -4.97 -5.93
N GLU A 114 -10.39 -5.60 -6.18
CA GLU A 114 -10.52 -7.07 -6.10
C GLU A 114 -9.66 -7.80 -7.14
N ASN A 115 -9.54 -7.26 -8.36
CA ASN A 115 -8.70 -7.83 -9.41
C ASN A 115 -7.23 -7.81 -8.99
N ASN A 116 -6.71 -6.67 -8.52
CA ASN A 116 -5.32 -6.54 -8.09
C ASN A 116 -5.03 -7.41 -6.87
N TYR A 117 -5.95 -7.42 -5.89
CA TYR A 117 -5.85 -8.26 -4.71
C TYR A 117 -5.75 -9.74 -5.10
N THR A 118 -6.68 -10.22 -5.94
CA THR A 118 -6.74 -11.62 -6.38
C THR A 118 -5.53 -11.99 -7.25
N GLU A 119 -5.06 -11.07 -8.11
CA GLU A 119 -3.88 -11.30 -8.95
C GLU A 119 -2.61 -11.48 -8.09
N ILE A 120 -2.41 -10.63 -7.08
CA ILE A 120 -1.30 -10.79 -6.12
C ILE A 120 -1.41 -12.12 -5.39
N GLN A 121 -2.60 -12.45 -4.89
CA GLN A 121 -2.84 -13.69 -4.16
C GLN A 121 -2.53 -14.93 -5.02
N ALA A 122 -2.92 -14.93 -6.29
CA ALA A 122 -2.57 -16.00 -7.23
C ALA A 122 -1.04 -16.19 -7.38
N GLY A 123 -0.26 -15.11 -7.23
CA GLY A 123 1.20 -15.19 -7.19
C GLY A 123 1.74 -15.90 -5.95
N TYR A 124 1.12 -15.68 -4.79
CA TYR A 124 1.45 -16.37 -3.54
C TYR A 124 1.07 -17.85 -3.59
N SER A 125 -0.18 -18.17 -3.99
CA SER A 125 -0.65 -19.56 -4.12
C SER A 125 0.18 -20.36 -5.13
N ALA A 126 0.61 -19.72 -6.24
CA ALA A 126 1.47 -20.39 -7.22
C ALA A 126 2.88 -20.70 -6.69
N TYR A 127 3.34 -19.99 -5.66
CA TYR A 127 4.62 -20.25 -5.02
C TYR A 127 4.50 -21.42 -4.01
N SER A 128 3.56 -21.34 -3.05
CA SER A 128 3.24 -22.41 -2.10
C SER A 128 2.04 -22.04 -1.23
N ASP A 129 1.31 -23.06 -0.71
CA ASP A 129 0.21 -22.88 0.25
C ASP A 129 0.63 -22.05 1.49
N ASP A 130 1.82 -22.32 2.04
CA ASP A 130 2.37 -21.55 3.17
C ASP A 130 2.50 -20.05 2.87
N ARG A 131 2.89 -19.68 1.65
CA ARG A 131 2.98 -18.27 1.26
C ARG A 131 1.61 -17.66 1.01
N ASP A 132 0.63 -18.41 0.52
CA ASP A 132 -0.74 -17.93 0.38
C ASP A 132 -1.36 -17.58 1.75
N GLU A 133 -1.06 -18.39 2.77
CA GLU A 133 -1.57 -18.19 4.13
C GLU A 133 -0.85 -17.06 4.89
N ASN A 134 0.44 -16.85 4.60
CA ASN A 134 1.31 -15.94 5.36
C ASN A 134 1.72 -14.65 4.64
N SER A 135 1.17 -14.38 3.46
CA SER A 135 1.49 -13.17 2.66
C SER A 135 0.25 -12.30 2.46
N ILE A 136 0.46 -10.99 2.36
CA ILE A 136 -0.59 -9.98 2.36
C ILE A 136 -0.50 -9.16 1.06
N PRO A 137 -1.57 -9.11 0.25
CA PRO A 137 -1.72 -8.07 -0.76
C PRO A 137 -1.98 -6.72 -0.07
N VAL A 138 -1.21 -5.70 -0.42
CA VAL A 138 -1.41 -4.32 0.07
C VAL A 138 -1.88 -3.48 -1.11
N VAL A 139 -3.18 -3.23 -1.20
CA VAL A 139 -3.80 -2.57 -2.36
C VAL A 139 -4.66 -1.41 -1.89
N PRO A 140 -4.12 -0.20 -1.72
CA PRO A 140 -4.96 0.97 -1.46
C PRO A 140 -5.96 1.18 -2.60
N ALA A 141 -7.20 1.51 -2.26
CA ALA A 141 -8.19 1.88 -3.25
C ALA A 141 -7.74 3.16 -3.97
N THR A 142 -7.52 3.04 -5.27
CA THR A 142 -6.78 3.98 -6.11
C THR A 142 -5.28 4.01 -5.82
N MET A 143 -4.91 4.50 -4.63
CA MET A 143 -3.54 4.83 -4.24
C MET A 143 -3.48 5.23 -2.76
N ILE A 144 -2.27 5.38 -2.25
CA ILE A 144 -2.02 5.64 -0.82
C ILE A 144 -2.63 6.95 -0.32
N GLU A 145 -2.79 7.95 -1.18
CA GLU A 145 -3.42 9.23 -0.85
C GLU A 145 -4.86 9.05 -0.35
N SER A 146 -5.57 8.01 -0.80
CA SER A 146 -6.89 7.65 -0.26
C SER A 146 -6.82 7.26 1.23
N TRP A 147 -5.72 6.66 1.70
CA TRP A 147 -5.54 6.36 3.11
C TRP A 147 -5.13 7.61 3.89
N LEU A 148 -4.23 8.44 3.33
CA LEU A 148 -3.78 9.68 3.97
C LEU A 148 -4.93 10.67 4.20
N LEU A 149 -5.92 10.71 3.31
CA LEU A 149 -7.14 11.51 3.45
C LEU A 149 -8.18 10.92 4.41
N GLY A 150 -7.94 9.71 4.92
CA GLY A 150 -8.90 8.93 5.69
C GLY A 150 -8.96 9.25 7.18
N ASP A 151 -8.07 10.08 7.70
CA ASP A 151 -8.10 10.48 9.10
C ASP A 151 -7.96 12.00 9.29
N PRO A 152 -9.06 12.69 9.65
CA PRO A 152 -9.02 14.11 10.01
C PRO A 152 -8.12 14.47 11.19
N ASP A 153 -7.96 13.57 12.16
CA ASP A 153 -7.22 13.88 13.39
C ASP A 153 -5.71 13.94 13.15
N SER A 154 -5.18 13.21 12.16
CA SER A 154 -3.80 13.34 11.70
C SER A 154 -3.46 14.79 11.29
N PHE A 155 -4.38 15.47 10.60
CA PHE A 155 -4.20 16.87 10.18
C PHE A 155 -4.29 17.84 11.36
N LEU A 156 -5.22 17.60 12.29
CA LEU A 156 -5.30 18.39 13.52
C LEU A 156 -4.00 18.28 14.32
N SER A 157 -3.45 17.07 14.47
CA SER A 157 -2.22 16.80 15.19
C SER A 157 -1.02 17.50 14.57
N LEU A 158 -0.86 17.40 13.25
CA LEU A 158 0.29 17.94 12.53
C LEU A 158 0.23 19.45 12.29
N PHE A 159 -0.94 19.98 11.96
CA PHE A 159 -1.11 21.37 11.51
C PHE A 159 -1.88 22.24 12.49
N GLY A 160 -2.30 21.69 13.63
CA GLY A 160 -3.02 22.41 14.68
C GLY A 160 -4.47 22.78 14.34
N SER A 161 -4.98 22.35 13.18
CA SER A 161 -6.38 22.58 12.77
C SER A 161 -6.85 21.56 11.73
N TYR A 162 -8.18 21.39 11.64
CA TYR A 162 -8.79 20.54 10.62
C TYR A 162 -8.81 21.23 9.25
N PRO A 163 -8.65 20.47 8.14
CA PRO A 163 -8.85 21.01 6.79
C PRO A 163 -10.27 21.54 6.62
N SER A 164 -10.41 22.76 6.08
CA SER A 164 -11.71 23.45 6.01
C SER A 164 -12.08 23.96 4.61
N ASN A 165 -11.11 24.18 3.73
CA ASN A 165 -11.33 24.62 2.36
C ASN A 165 -10.19 24.18 1.39
N PRO A 166 -10.27 22.97 0.80
CA PRO A 166 -11.35 22.01 0.95
C PRO A 166 -11.30 21.26 2.29
N THR A 167 -12.47 20.77 2.73
CA THR A 167 -12.56 19.74 3.78
C THR A 167 -12.07 18.40 3.26
N LEU A 168 -11.74 17.48 4.17
CA LEU A 168 -11.49 16.10 3.79
C LEU A 168 -12.73 15.44 3.15
N PRO A 169 -12.55 14.53 2.19
CA PRO A 169 -13.65 13.81 1.58
C PRO A 169 -14.25 12.80 2.57
N SER A 170 -15.58 12.66 2.57
CA SER A 170 -16.26 11.66 3.40
C SER A 170 -16.08 10.21 2.94
N LYS A 171 -15.54 10.02 1.72
CA LYS A 171 -15.35 8.73 1.05
C LYS A 171 -14.05 8.75 0.24
N PRO A 172 -12.88 8.83 0.91
CA PRO A 172 -11.59 9.03 0.24
C PRO A 172 -11.24 7.91 -0.76
N GLU A 173 -11.61 6.66 -0.46
CA GLU A 173 -11.37 5.52 -1.36
C GLU A 173 -12.17 5.56 -2.67
N TYR A 174 -13.18 6.43 -2.76
CA TYR A 174 -14.06 6.57 -3.93
C TYR A 174 -13.80 7.83 -4.75
N LEU A 175 -12.71 8.53 -4.44
CA LEU A 175 -12.22 9.65 -5.23
C LEU A 175 -11.93 9.20 -6.67
N TRP A 176 -12.32 10.05 -7.62
CA TRP A 176 -12.23 9.76 -9.04
C TRP A 176 -12.07 11.04 -9.86
N GLY A 177 -10.98 11.15 -10.60
CA GLY A 177 -10.71 12.33 -11.43
C GLY A 177 -9.66 12.09 -12.49
N GLN A 178 -9.25 13.18 -13.13
CA GLN A 178 -8.20 13.20 -14.14
C GLN A 178 -6.91 13.67 -13.48
N ASP A 179 -5.90 12.82 -13.45
CA ASP A 179 -4.60 13.12 -12.82
C ASP A 179 -4.02 14.48 -13.27
N ASN A 180 -4.07 14.75 -14.58
CA ASN A 180 -3.55 15.99 -15.17
C ASN A 180 -4.44 17.23 -14.96
N ASN A 181 -5.57 17.13 -14.25
CA ASN A 181 -6.43 18.25 -13.90
C ASN A 181 -6.38 18.52 -12.39
N PRO A 182 -5.67 19.57 -11.94
CA PRO A 182 -5.52 19.91 -10.52
C PRO A 182 -6.83 20.15 -9.76
N ASP A 183 -7.91 20.47 -10.46
CA ASP A 183 -9.23 20.72 -9.85
C ASP A 183 -10.10 19.45 -9.79
N SER A 184 -9.63 18.33 -10.34
CA SER A 184 -10.39 17.08 -10.34
C SER A 184 -10.34 16.37 -8.98
N ASP A 185 -11.27 15.45 -8.76
CA ASP A 185 -11.30 14.59 -7.56
C ASP A 185 -10.36 13.38 -7.67
N TYR A 186 -9.25 13.51 -8.41
CA TYR A 186 -8.20 12.50 -8.38
C TYR A 186 -7.47 12.57 -7.02
N PRO A 187 -7.17 11.44 -6.34
CA PRO A 187 -6.67 11.51 -4.96
C PRO A 187 -5.44 12.39 -4.75
N LYS A 188 -4.47 12.38 -5.67
CA LYS A 188 -3.30 13.28 -5.61
C LYS A 188 -3.69 14.76 -5.62
N ASN A 189 -4.64 15.11 -6.46
CA ASN A 189 -5.11 16.49 -6.60
C ASN A 189 -5.91 16.92 -5.37
N VAL A 190 -6.73 16.03 -4.81
CA VAL A 190 -7.44 16.30 -3.55
C VAL A 190 -6.47 16.48 -2.40
N LEU A 191 -5.52 15.56 -2.21
CA LEU A 191 -4.52 15.66 -1.15
C LEU A 191 -3.69 16.93 -1.30
N LYS A 192 -3.26 17.27 -2.52
CA LYS A 192 -2.55 18.52 -2.77
C LYS A 192 -3.36 19.74 -2.33
N ARG A 193 -4.62 19.86 -2.80
CA ARG A 193 -5.48 21.00 -2.41
C ARG A 193 -5.73 21.06 -0.90
N VAL A 194 -5.80 19.92 -0.23
CA VAL A 194 -5.91 19.86 1.24
C VAL A 194 -4.63 20.41 1.89
N LEU A 195 -3.46 19.98 1.44
CA LEU A 195 -2.16 20.37 1.98
C LEU A 195 -1.76 21.82 1.67
N ASP A 196 -2.21 22.36 0.53
CA ASP A 196 -1.96 23.76 0.13
C ASP A 196 -2.50 24.76 1.18
N GLN A 197 -3.52 24.38 1.97
CA GLN A 197 -4.05 25.22 3.06
C GLN A 197 -3.09 25.39 4.24
N PHE A 198 -2.09 24.51 4.35
CA PHE A 198 -1.09 24.47 5.42
C PHE A 198 0.31 24.82 4.90
N ASP A 199 0.40 25.39 3.70
CA ASP A 199 1.66 25.68 2.99
C ASP A 199 2.57 24.44 2.87
N GLN A 200 1.97 23.26 2.72
CA GLN A 200 2.67 21.98 2.61
C GLN A 200 2.65 21.42 1.19
N GLU A 201 3.81 20.93 0.74
CA GLU A 201 3.93 20.24 -0.55
C GLU A 201 3.91 18.71 -0.37
N PRO A 202 3.11 17.96 -1.15
CA PRO A 202 3.08 16.51 -1.08
C PRO A 202 4.46 15.88 -1.33
N ASN A 203 4.97 15.14 -0.35
CA ASN A 203 6.22 14.37 -0.47
C ASN A 203 6.19 13.15 0.46
N ARG A 204 7.18 12.26 0.31
CA ARG A 204 7.25 10.99 1.05
C ARG A 204 7.34 11.23 2.56
N GLU A 205 8.16 12.18 2.99
CA GLU A 205 8.38 12.51 4.39
C GLU A 205 7.07 12.94 5.05
N LEU A 206 6.35 13.88 4.41
CA LEU A 206 5.05 14.35 4.87
C LEU A 206 3.99 13.24 4.87
N PHE A 207 3.97 12.37 3.86
CA PHE A 207 3.05 11.23 3.84
C PHE A 207 3.30 10.29 5.02
N ASN A 208 4.57 10.07 5.35
CA ASN A 208 4.95 9.26 6.50
C ASN A 208 4.58 9.93 7.83
N GLU A 209 4.71 11.25 7.95
CA GLU A 209 4.27 12.02 9.13
C GLU A 209 2.76 11.95 9.33
N ILE A 210 1.97 12.13 8.26
CA ILE A 210 0.51 11.95 8.28
C ILE A 210 0.18 10.53 8.73
N ALA A 211 0.73 9.51 8.08
CA ALA A 211 0.47 8.12 8.42
C ALA A 211 0.85 7.76 9.88
N SER A 212 1.96 8.31 10.39
CA SER A 212 2.40 8.10 11.77
C SER A 212 1.53 8.82 12.81
N SER A 213 0.76 9.82 12.38
CA SER A 213 -0.15 10.59 13.22
C SER A 213 -1.61 10.14 13.06
N SER A 214 -1.86 9.15 12.20
CA SER A 214 -3.21 8.68 11.88
C SER A 214 -3.78 7.75 12.95
N SER A 215 -5.07 7.88 13.22
CA SER A 215 -5.86 6.93 13.96
C SER A 215 -6.25 5.72 13.08
N ILE A 216 -5.78 4.52 13.45
CA ILE A 216 -6.20 3.26 12.82
C ILE A 216 -7.74 3.11 12.86
N GLY A 217 -8.39 3.58 13.92
CA GLY A 217 -9.86 3.54 14.03
C GLY A 217 -10.54 4.31 12.90
N HIS A 218 -10.13 5.57 12.70
CA HIS A 218 -10.70 6.41 11.64
C HIS A 218 -10.38 5.88 10.24
N LEU A 219 -9.17 5.38 10.00
CA LEU A 219 -8.81 4.78 8.72
C LEU A 219 -9.68 3.56 8.40
N ARG A 220 -9.97 2.70 9.38
CA ARG A 220 -10.85 1.53 9.19
C ARG A 220 -12.29 1.93 8.86
N GLU A 221 -12.78 3.02 9.47
CA GLU A 221 -14.14 3.53 9.25
C GLU A 221 -14.28 4.26 7.90
N ASN A 222 -13.32 5.12 7.56
CA ASN A 222 -13.36 5.97 6.37
C ASN A 222 -12.80 5.29 5.12
N CYS A 223 -11.95 4.27 5.28
CA CYS A 223 -11.37 3.47 4.20
C CYS A 223 -11.74 1.96 4.33
N PRO A 224 -13.05 1.62 4.29
CA PRO A 224 -13.53 0.27 4.57
C PRO A 224 -13.29 -0.75 3.45
N LEU A 225 -12.99 -0.32 2.22
CA LEU A 225 -12.73 -1.23 1.10
C LEU A 225 -11.33 -1.82 1.19
N SER A 226 -10.32 -0.97 1.31
CA SER A 226 -8.91 -1.36 1.21
C SER A 226 -8.14 -1.32 2.51
N PHE A 227 -8.27 -0.26 3.32
CA PHE A 227 -7.52 -0.18 4.58
C PHE A 227 -8.05 -1.18 5.62
N GLU A 228 -9.37 -1.28 5.79
CA GLU A 228 -9.96 -2.28 6.68
C GLU A 228 -9.59 -3.71 6.27
N ARG A 229 -9.48 -3.98 4.97
CA ARG A 229 -9.03 -5.29 4.46
C ARG A 229 -7.57 -5.54 4.84
N PHE A 230 -6.69 -4.56 4.58
CA PHE A 230 -5.29 -4.61 4.99
C PHE A 230 -5.13 -4.83 6.50
N TYR A 231 -5.85 -4.08 7.33
CA TYR A 231 -5.86 -4.24 8.78
C TYR A 231 -6.25 -5.65 9.22
N LYS A 232 -7.34 -6.20 8.64
CA LYS A 232 -7.81 -7.55 8.96
C LYS A 232 -6.80 -8.62 8.56
N ASP A 233 -6.19 -8.49 7.38
CA ASP A 233 -5.20 -9.46 6.93
C ASP A 233 -3.92 -9.40 7.76
N LEU A 234 -3.44 -8.19 8.08
CA LEU A 234 -2.26 -8.01 8.92
C LEU A 234 -2.48 -8.56 10.35
N THR A 235 -3.61 -8.25 10.97
CA THR A 235 -3.93 -8.75 12.31
C THR A 235 -4.16 -10.27 12.32
N ARG A 236 -4.85 -10.81 11.33
CA ARG A 236 -5.08 -12.27 11.20
C ARG A 236 -3.78 -13.04 10.95
N ILE A 237 -2.87 -12.53 10.13
CA ILE A 237 -1.67 -13.29 9.76
C ILE A 237 -0.56 -13.12 10.80
N ILE A 238 -0.47 -11.94 11.43
CA ILE A 238 0.69 -11.60 12.25
C ILE A 238 0.37 -11.59 13.74
N LYS A 239 -0.84 -11.25 14.22
CA LYS A 239 -1.13 -11.22 15.68
C LYS A 239 -1.62 -12.56 16.27
N ILE A 240 -1.78 -13.60 15.44
CA ILE A 240 -2.23 -14.93 15.89
C ILE A 240 -1.08 -15.73 16.50
#